data_AF-A0A1I7EVV0-F1
#
_entry.id   AF-A0A1I7EVV0-F1
#
_cell.length_a   1.000
_cell.length_b   1.000
_cell.length_c   1.000
_cell.angle_alpha   90.00
_cell.angle_beta   90.00
_cell.angle_gamma   90.00
#
_symmetry.space_group_name_H-M   'P 1'
#
loop_
_entity.id
_entity.type
_entity.pdbx_description
1 polymer ?
#
loop_
_entity_poly.entity_id
_entity_poly.type
_entity_poly.pdbx_seq_one_letter_code
_entity_poly.pdbx_strand_id
1 'polypeptide(L)'
;MGRGEPRYAGRRLPRLALVGHIDAVYVNVDVATHMLANEMRLPGGLRFDPDLPHARCDFRLSTLLHPEVVRQFSQFPRRERSWPRRLRVKYQIGGTGAP
;
A
#
# COMPACT_ATOMS: atom_id res chain seq x y z
N MET A 1 -26.19 -16.35 -7.12
CA MET A 1 -26.00 -15.05 -6.45
C MET A 1 -24.52 -14.89 -6.11
N GLY A 2 -23.76 -14.24 -6.99
CA GLY A 2 -22.33 -14.05 -6.80
C GLY A 2 -22.07 -12.94 -5.79
N ARG A 3 -21.32 -13.24 -4.72
CA ARG A 3 -20.79 -12.24 -3.79
C ARG A 3 -20.05 -11.19 -4.62
N GLY A 4 -20.54 -9.95 -4.62
CA GLY A 4 -19.86 -8.85 -5.28
C GLY A 4 -18.47 -8.71 -4.69
N GLU A 5 -17.45 -9.03 -5.47
CA GLU A 5 -16.07 -8.75 -5.08
C GLU A 5 -15.96 -7.25 -4.77
N PRO A 6 -15.27 -6.86 -3.68
CA PRO A 6 -14.98 -5.46 -3.46
C PRO A 6 -14.19 -4.97 -4.68
N ARG A 7 -14.83 -4.12 -5.49
CA ARG A 7 -14.25 -3.53 -6.70
C ARG A 7 -13.21 -2.49 -6.29
N TYR A 8 -12.08 -2.94 -5.73
CA TYR A 8 -10.88 -2.13 -5.75
C TYR A 8 -10.43 -2.03 -7.21
N ALA A 9 -10.64 -0.87 -7.82
CA ALA A 9 -10.19 -0.58 -9.18
C ALA A 9 -8.67 -0.77 -9.37
N GLY A 10 -7.91 -0.88 -8.26
CA GLY A 10 -6.46 -1.09 -8.25
C GLY A 10 -5.97 -2.40 -8.87
N ARG A 11 -6.85 -3.38 -9.13
CA ARG A 11 -6.45 -4.70 -9.65
C ARG A 11 -6.21 -4.73 -11.16
N ARG A 12 -6.71 -3.75 -11.91
CA ARG A 12 -6.62 -3.73 -13.38
C ARG A 12 -5.22 -3.41 -13.89
N LEU A 13 -4.58 -2.37 -13.35
CA LEU A 13 -3.27 -1.92 -13.85
C LEU A 13 -2.20 -3.00 -13.65
N PRO A 14 -2.06 -3.65 -12.47
CA PRO A 14 -1.06 -4.70 -12.30
C PRO A 14 -1.36 -5.92 -13.19
N ARG A 15 -2.64 -6.22 -13.45
CA ARG A 15 -3.00 -7.27 -14.41
C ARG A 15 -2.55 -6.94 -15.84
N LEU A 16 -2.70 -5.69 -16.28
CA LEU A 16 -2.22 -5.25 -17.61
C LEU A 16 -0.69 -5.35 -17.72
N ALA A 17 0.03 -5.01 -16.65
CA ALA A 17 1.49 -5.16 -16.60
C ALA A 17 1.90 -6.64 -16.65
N LEU A 18 1.22 -7.50 -15.89
CA LEU A 18 1.49 -8.94 -15.88
C LEU A 18 1.30 -9.63 -17.25
N VAL A 19 0.40 -9.12 -18.10
CA VAL A 19 0.18 -9.65 -19.45
C VAL A 19 0.98 -8.90 -20.53
N GLY A 20 1.84 -7.95 -20.14
CA GLY A 20 2.71 -7.21 -21.06
C GLY A 20 2.01 -6.14 -21.89
N HIS A 21 0.82 -5.68 -21.49
CA HIS A 21 0.15 -4.57 -22.18
C HIS A 21 0.71 -3.19 -21.79
N ILE A 22 1.38 -3.11 -20.65
CA ILE A 22 2.09 -1.92 -20.17
C ILE A 22 3.38 -2.36 -19.48
N ASP A 23 4.42 -1.53 -19.54
CA ASP A 23 5.74 -1.89 -19.03
C ASP A 23 5.89 -1.66 -17.52
N ALA A 24 5.14 -0.69 -16.97
CA ALA A 24 5.23 -0.31 -15.56
C ALA A 24 3.92 0.29 -15.03
N VAL A 25 3.75 0.28 -13.71
CA VAL A 25 2.59 0.84 -13.00
C VAL A 25 3.05 1.61 -11.76
N TYR A 26 2.57 2.84 -11.61
CA TYR A 26 2.76 3.61 -10.38
C TYR A 26 1.68 3.30 -9.35
N VAL A 27 2.05 2.52 -8.35
CA VAL A 27 1.23 2.15 -7.19
C VAL A 27 2.09 2.05 -5.95
N ASN A 28 1.46 2.08 -4.77
CA ASN A 28 2.17 1.82 -3.53
C ASN A 28 2.75 0.39 -3.53
N VAL A 29 4.04 0.25 -3.23
CA VAL A 29 4.79 -1.02 -3.30
C VAL A 29 4.23 -2.05 -2.31
N ASP A 30 3.93 -1.66 -1.07
CA ASP A 30 3.38 -2.56 -0.06
C ASP A 30 1.98 -3.07 -0.49
N VAL A 31 1.14 -2.19 -1.04
CA VAL A 31 -0.18 -2.56 -1.58
C VAL A 31 -0.05 -3.52 -2.76
N ALA A 32 0.82 -3.22 -3.72
CA ALA A 32 1.04 -4.08 -4.88
C ALA A 32 1.58 -5.46 -4.45
N THR A 33 2.53 -5.48 -3.52
CA THR A 33 3.10 -6.71 -2.95
C THR A 33 2.02 -7.55 -2.27
N HIS A 34 1.18 -6.93 -1.43
CA HIS A 34 0.07 -7.62 -0.77
C HIS A 34 -0.93 -8.19 -1.78
N MET A 35 -1.31 -7.41 -2.79
CA MET A 35 -2.28 -7.82 -3.80
C MET A 35 -1.74 -8.98 -4.66
N LEU A 36 -0.48 -8.91 -5.07
CA LEU A 36 0.18 -9.98 -5.83
C LEU A 36 0.25 -11.28 -5.04
N ALA A 37 0.63 -11.22 -3.76
CA ALA A 37 0.76 -12.38 -2.91
C ALA A 37 -0.60 -13.00 -2.53
N ASN A 38 -1.57 -12.18 -2.09
CA ASN A 38 -2.79 -12.67 -1.43
C ASN A 38 -4.00 -12.74 -2.36
N GLU A 39 -4.13 -11.83 -3.32
CA GLU A 39 -5.30 -11.78 -4.21
C GLU A 39 -5.02 -12.46 -5.55
N MET A 40 -3.83 -12.25 -6.12
CA MET A 40 -3.47 -12.79 -7.43
C MET A 40 -2.72 -14.11 -7.37
N ARG A 41 -2.21 -14.52 -6.19
CA ARG A 41 -1.38 -15.72 -6.00
C ARG A 41 -0.17 -15.77 -6.94
N LEU A 42 0.37 -14.59 -7.25
CA LEU A 42 1.53 -14.39 -8.12
C LEU A 42 2.57 -13.52 -7.39
N PRO A 43 3.12 -14.01 -6.25
CA PRO A 43 4.15 -13.26 -5.53
C PRO A 43 5.36 -13.02 -6.45
N GLY A 44 5.84 -11.78 -6.50
CA GLY A 44 6.95 -11.40 -7.37
C GLY A 44 6.62 -11.28 -8.86
N GLY A 45 5.35 -11.40 -9.26
CA GLY A 45 4.95 -11.22 -10.66
C GLY A 45 5.21 -9.80 -11.21
N LEU A 46 5.26 -8.80 -10.32
CA LEU A 46 5.83 -7.49 -10.59
C LEU A 46 6.81 -7.16 -9.47
N ARG A 47 7.83 -6.37 -9.80
CA ARG A 47 8.87 -5.91 -8.86
C ARG A 47 8.96 -4.39 -8.85
N PHE A 48 9.32 -3.83 -7.71
CA PHE A 48 9.70 -2.42 -7.63
C PHE A 48 11.02 -2.21 -8.38
N ASP A 49 11.06 -1.17 -9.22
CA ASP A 49 12.24 -0.76 -9.97
C ASP A 49 12.71 0.62 -9.43
N PRO A 50 13.87 0.69 -8.75
CA PRO A 50 14.35 1.94 -8.16
C PRO A 50 14.86 2.94 -9.20
N ASP A 51 15.14 2.51 -10.44
CA ASP A 51 15.62 3.38 -11.51
C ASP A 51 14.48 4.19 -12.16
N LEU A 52 13.23 3.78 -11.92
CA LEU A 52 12.06 4.56 -12.33
C LEU A 52 11.80 5.73 -11.37
N PRO A 53 11.32 6.89 -11.89
CA PRO A 53 10.97 8.03 -11.04
C PRO A 53 9.93 7.64 -9.98
N HIS A 54 10.33 7.64 -8.72
CA HIS A 54 9.45 7.24 -7.61
C HIS A 54 9.42 8.31 -6.53
N ALA A 55 8.31 8.36 -5.80
CA ALA A 55 8.13 9.27 -4.68
C ALA A 55 7.92 8.49 -3.40
N ARG A 56 8.48 9.01 -2.31
CA ARG A 56 8.13 8.59 -0.95
C ARG A 56 6.93 9.39 -0.49
N CYS A 57 5.84 8.68 -0.20
CA CYS A 57 4.62 9.28 0.29
C CYS A 57 4.33 8.81 1.70
N ASP A 58 3.99 9.76 2.57
CA ASP A 58 3.46 9.46 3.90
C ASP A 58 1.94 9.39 3.84
N PHE A 59 1.35 8.36 4.43
CA PHE A 59 -0.09 8.34 4.68
C PHE A 59 -0.42 9.23 5.87
N ARG A 60 -1.39 10.14 5.69
CA ARG A 60 -1.86 11.05 6.72
C ARG A 60 -3.36 10.89 6.91
N LEU A 61 -3.81 11.04 8.15
CA LEU A 61 -5.24 11.13 8.44
C LEU A 61 -5.73 12.54 8.08
N SER A 62 -6.73 12.62 7.22
CA SER A 62 -7.39 13.86 6.83
C SER A 62 -8.90 13.73 6.99
N THR A 63 -9.54 14.80 7.45
CA THR A 63 -11.00 14.92 7.58
C THR A 63 -11.40 16.38 7.46
N LEU A 64 -12.59 16.64 6.93
CA LEU A 64 -13.13 17.99 6.80
C LEU A 64 -13.89 18.44 8.06
N LEU A 65 -14.60 17.53 8.72
CA LEU A 65 -15.57 17.87 9.76
C LEU A 65 -15.04 17.68 11.18
N HIS A 66 -13.93 16.94 11.36
CA HIS A 66 -13.46 16.48 12.67
C HIS A 66 -11.97 16.79 12.93
N PRO A 67 -11.55 18.06 12.93
CA PRO A 67 -10.15 18.44 13.17
C PRO A 67 -9.61 17.96 14.53
N GLU A 68 -10.47 17.81 15.54
CA GLU A 68 -10.14 17.27 16.85
C GLU A 68 -9.60 15.84 16.79
N VAL A 69 -10.13 15.03 15.86
CA VAL A 69 -9.67 13.65 15.65
C VAL A 69 -8.27 13.64 15.06
N VAL A 70 -7.96 14.55 14.13
CA VAL A 70 -6.60 14.70 13.58
C VAL A 70 -5.61 15.07 14.68
N ARG A 71 -6.00 15.96 15.61
CA ARG A 71 -5.17 16.35 16.75
C ARG A 71 -4.93 15.18 17.71
N GLN A 72 -5.97 14.42 18.07
CA GLN A 72 -5.84 13.23 18.90
C GLN A 72 -4.95 12.18 18.26
N PHE A 73 -5.18 11.91 16.97
CA PHE A 73 -4.38 10.99 16.19
C PHE A 73 -2.92 11.44 16.10
N SER A 74 -2.63 12.73 15.95
CA SER A 74 -1.25 13.24 15.90
C SER A 74 -0.50 13.08 17.23
N GLN A 75 -1.21 12.97 18.35
CA GLN A 75 -0.62 12.74 19.67
C GLN A 75 -0.45 11.25 19.97
N PHE A 76 -1.34 10.39 19.47
CA PHE A 76 -1.38 8.97 19.82
C PHE A 76 -0.06 8.21 19.48
N PRO A 77 0.48 8.24 18.25
CA PRO A 77 1.75 7.58 17.91
C PRO A 77 2.97 8.13 18.67
N ARG A 78 2.89 9.37 19.18
CA ARG A 78 3.97 9.96 19.99
C ARG A 78 3.98 9.40 21.41
N ARG A 79 2.80 9.10 21.95
CA ARG A 79 2.61 8.44 23.25
C ARG A 79 2.93 6.96 23.16
N GLU A 80 2.48 6.30 22.09
CA GLU A 80 2.74 4.88 21.87
C GLU A 80 3.79 4.63 20.77
N ARG A 81 5.05 4.98 21.07
CA ARG A 81 6.16 4.88 20.10
C ARG A 81 6.43 3.45 19.64
N SER A 82 6.07 2.44 20.45
CA SER A 82 6.35 1.04 20.13
C SER A 82 5.31 0.42 19.22
N TRP A 83 4.09 0.94 19.25
CA TRP A 83 2.94 0.36 18.55
C TRP A 83 3.04 0.44 17.01
N PRO A 84 3.44 1.57 16.38
CA PRO A 84 3.64 1.62 14.94
C PRO A 84 4.68 0.61 14.44
N ARG A 85 5.76 0.39 15.21
CA ARG A 85 6.78 -0.60 14.86
C ARG A 85 6.19 -2.02 14.84
N ARG A 86 5.39 -2.38 15.85
CA ARG A 86 4.71 -3.68 15.90
C ARG A 86 3.77 -3.88 14.71
N LEU A 87 3.04 -2.84 14.32
CA LEU A 87 2.16 -2.92 13.14
C LEU A 87 2.96 -3.13 11.85
N ARG A 88 4.05 -2.38 11.65
CA ARG A 88 4.90 -2.55 10.47
C ARG A 88 5.42 -3.97 10.33
N VAL A 89 5.88 -4.58 11.44
CA VAL A 89 6.32 -5.98 11.46
C VAL A 89 5.16 -6.93 11.17
N LYS A 90 4.01 -6.75 11.83
CA LYS A 90 2.84 -7.62 11.67
C LYS A 90 2.33 -7.64 10.23
N TYR A 91 2.29 -6.48 9.58
CA TYR A 91 1.75 -6.33 8.22
C TYR A 91 2.84 -6.27 7.13
N GLN A 92 4.10 -6.45 7.50
CA GLN A 92 5.25 -6.43 6.58
C GLN A 92 5.33 -5.15 5.74
N ILE A 93 4.97 -4.00 6.32
CA ILE A 93 4.92 -2.70 5.64
C ILE A 93 6.30 -2.02 5.71
N GLY A 94 6.80 -1.55 4.58
CA GLY A 94 8.08 -0.85 4.47
C GLY A 94 9.31 -1.77 4.50
N GLY A 95 9.13 -3.06 4.28
CA GLY A 95 10.20 -4.07 4.24
C GLY A 95 10.72 -4.39 2.82
N THR A 96 10.02 -3.95 1.77
CA THR A 96 10.24 -4.48 0.41
C THR A 96 10.47 -3.41 -0.67
N GLY A 97 10.66 -2.15 -0.28
CA GLY A 97 11.12 -1.08 -1.16
C GLY A 97 12.47 -0.57 -0.68
N ALA A 98 13.49 -0.68 -1.52
CA ALA A 98 14.86 -0.22 -1.28
C ALA A 98 14.95 1.22 -0.70
N PRO A 99 16.08 1.56 -0.03
CA PRO A 99 16.34 2.86 0.58
C PRO A 99 16.39 4.04 -0.40
#